data_AF-A0A523XQW8-F1
#
_entry.id   AF-A0A523XQW8-F1
#
_cell.length_a   1.000
_cell.length_b   1.000
_cell.length_c   1.000
_cell.angle_alpha   90.00
_cell.angle_beta   90.00
_cell.angle_gamma   90.00
#
_symmetry.space_group_name_H-M   'P 1'
#
loop_
_entity.id
_entity.type
_entity.pdbx_description
1 polymer ?
#
loop_
_entity_poly.entity_id
_entity_poly.type
_entity_poly.pdbx_seq_one_letter_code
_entity_poly.pdbx_strand_id
1 'polypeptide(L)'
;LTWGGGSTGLAMFLGGIIGGLAIGLGYAGQPHIVTRYMALRKGSKMSVAAWVAMVWVFFALLGAIMVGIVGLSVLGALDDPETVTTSLAMAILPPGLVGVIIAAATAAMMSTLDSQLLIAATSVAGDFYGKIVNKKASQERLLFIGRLSTVAIGIVAFLMGIKAERTVYWLVLYAWGGLAASFGPPLILSLRWKRTTKWGVLAGMIVGAVTIVIWYNIPVLKNTIYELVPGFFFSLIAVILVSIFGPQPSPKTVEEFSAVAGIG
;
A
#
# COMPACT_ATOMS: atom_id res chain seq x y z
N LEU A 1 -2.72 -11.72 -13.34
CA LEU A 1 -1.54 -11.87 -12.46
C LEU A 1 -1.13 -13.32 -12.44
N THR A 2 0.10 -13.62 -12.77
CA THR A 2 0.67 -14.95 -12.49
C THR A 2 1.43 -14.83 -11.18
N TRP A 3 0.80 -15.23 -10.07
CA TRP A 3 1.43 -15.14 -8.76
C TRP A 3 2.75 -15.94 -8.66
N GLY A 4 2.90 -16.98 -9.47
CA GLY A 4 4.18 -17.67 -9.70
C GLY A 4 4.82 -17.37 -11.04
N GLY A 5 4.63 -16.17 -11.59
CA GLY A 5 5.34 -15.74 -12.80
C GLY A 5 4.93 -16.42 -14.13
N GLY A 6 3.98 -17.36 -14.11
CA GLY A 6 3.58 -18.10 -15.30
C GLY A 6 4.21 -19.49 -15.34
N SER A 7 4.92 -19.86 -14.27
CA SER A 7 5.26 -21.24 -13.98
C SER A 7 4.00 -22.07 -13.70
N THR A 8 4.03 -23.34 -14.08
CA THR A 8 3.00 -24.33 -13.80
C THR A 8 3.43 -25.23 -12.63
N GLY A 9 2.47 -25.83 -11.92
CA GLY A 9 2.76 -26.78 -10.83
C GLY A 9 3.25 -26.13 -9.52
N LEU A 10 4.26 -26.74 -8.88
CA LEU A 10 4.76 -26.37 -7.55
C LEU A 10 5.25 -24.91 -7.47
N ALA A 11 5.88 -24.41 -8.53
CA ALA A 11 6.38 -23.04 -8.59
C ALA A 11 5.24 -22.00 -8.62
N MET A 12 4.11 -22.34 -9.24
CA MET A 12 2.90 -21.50 -9.19
C MET A 12 2.35 -21.42 -7.76
N PHE A 13 2.31 -22.56 -7.08
CA PHE A 13 1.79 -22.68 -5.72
C PHE A 13 2.69 -21.92 -4.72
N LEU A 14 4.01 -22.15 -4.78
CA LEU A 14 4.98 -21.46 -3.91
C LEU A 14 5.05 -19.96 -4.21
N GLY A 15 5.06 -19.56 -5.48
CA GLY A 15 4.99 -18.14 -5.86
C GLY A 15 3.67 -17.48 -5.41
N GLY A 16 2.56 -18.21 -5.49
CA GLY A 16 1.26 -17.84 -4.90
C GLY A 16 1.33 -17.54 -3.41
N ILE A 17 1.89 -18.46 -2.64
CA ILE A 17 2.03 -18.31 -1.19
C ILE A 17 2.99 -17.16 -0.85
N ILE A 18 4.17 -17.12 -1.47
CA ILE A 18 5.17 -16.09 -1.19
C ILE A 18 4.65 -14.70 -1.59
N GLY A 19 4.03 -14.59 -2.76
CA GLY A 19 3.39 -13.34 -3.22
C GLY A 19 2.25 -12.91 -2.30
N GLY A 20 1.41 -13.85 -1.84
CA GLY A 20 0.34 -13.59 -0.88
C GLY A 20 0.86 -13.11 0.48
N LEU A 21 1.89 -13.76 1.01
CA LEU A 21 2.55 -13.35 2.26
C LEU A 21 3.27 -12.00 2.12
N ALA A 22 3.81 -11.69 0.93
CA ALA A 22 4.48 -10.43 0.66
C ALA A 22 3.52 -9.23 0.75
N ILE A 23 2.23 -9.39 0.42
CA ILE A 23 1.22 -8.34 0.63
C ILE A 23 1.16 -7.94 2.11
N GLY A 24 1.27 -8.93 3.02
CA GLY A 24 1.35 -8.72 4.47
C GLY A 24 2.55 -7.87 4.88
N LEU A 25 3.74 -8.13 4.30
CA LEU A 25 4.93 -7.31 4.52
C LEU A 25 4.71 -5.85 4.08
N GLY A 26 3.89 -5.64 3.06
CA GLY A 26 3.61 -4.32 2.52
C GLY A 26 2.85 -3.39 3.46
N TYR A 27 2.13 -3.90 4.47
CA TYR A 27 1.39 -3.07 5.43
C TYR A 27 2.29 -2.10 6.19
N ALA A 28 3.52 -2.51 6.53
CA ALA A 28 4.48 -1.63 7.20
C ALA A 28 4.91 -0.46 6.31
N GLY A 29 4.93 -0.63 4.99
CA GLY A 29 5.33 0.41 4.05
C GLY A 29 4.22 1.39 3.66
N GLN A 30 3.01 1.27 4.22
CA GLN A 30 1.87 2.11 3.85
C GLN A 30 1.76 3.34 4.76
N PRO A 31 2.03 4.58 4.28
CA PRO A 31 1.98 5.77 5.11
C PRO A 31 0.61 5.99 5.75
N HIS A 32 -0.47 5.66 5.03
CA HIS A 32 -1.85 5.81 5.48
C HIS A 32 -2.26 4.86 6.60
N ILE A 33 -1.57 3.72 6.75
CA ILE A 33 -1.80 2.78 7.84
C ILE A 33 -0.96 3.21 9.05
N VAL A 34 0.29 3.60 8.81
CA VAL A 34 1.21 4.07 9.86
C VAL A 34 0.65 5.28 10.59
N THR A 35 0.05 6.24 9.89
CA THR A 35 -0.59 7.41 10.54
C THR A 35 -1.74 7.03 11.46
N ARG A 36 -2.51 5.98 11.13
CA ARG A 36 -3.57 5.46 12.00
C ARG A 36 -3.01 4.79 13.25
N TYR A 37 -1.87 4.08 13.14
CA TYR A 37 -1.19 3.54 14.33
C TYR A 37 -0.65 4.64 15.23
N MET A 38 -0.10 5.73 14.67
CA MET A 38 0.39 6.88 15.44
C MET A 38 -0.72 7.61 16.20
N ALA A 39 -1.96 7.56 15.71
CA ALA A 39 -3.12 8.15 16.37
C ALA A 39 -3.63 7.33 17.59
N LEU A 40 -3.14 6.11 17.80
CA LEU A 40 -3.55 5.28 18.93
C LEU A 40 -2.96 5.80 20.25
N ARG A 41 -3.83 6.04 21.25
CA ARG A 41 -3.40 6.31 22.64
C ARG A 41 -2.81 5.04 23.29
N LYS A 42 -1.77 5.21 24.10
CA LYS A 42 -0.96 4.17 24.76
C LYS A 42 -1.80 3.13 25.54
N GLY A 43 -1.51 1.83 25.32
CA GLY A 43 -1.70 0.73 26.29
C GLY A 43 -3.05 -0.01 26.33
N SER A 44 -2.98 -1.35 26.32
CA SER A 44 -4.05 -2.37 26.49
C SER A 44 -5.04 -2.65 25.33
N LYS A 45 -5.39 -1.68 24.48
CA LYS A 45 -6.43 -1.90 23.44
C LYS A 45 -5.92 -2.28 22.04
N MET A 46 -4.61 -2.32 21.81
CA MET A 46 -4.07 -2.59 20.46
C MET A 46 -4.30 -4.03 20.00
N SER A 47 -4.21 -5.01 20.91
CA SER A 47 -4.52 -6.41 20.61
C SER A 47 -5.99 -6.60 20.26
N VAL A 48 -6.89 -5.93 20.98
CA VAL A 48 -8.33 -5.94 20.69
C VAL A 48 -8.62 -5.33 19.33
N ALA A 49 -8.05 -4.16 19.02
CA ALA A 49 -8.21 -3.52 17.72
C ALA A 49 -7.68 -4.39 16.58
N ALA A 50 -6.53 -5.04 16.77
CA ALA A 50 -5.96 -5.97 15.80
C ALA A 50 -6.87 -7.19 15.58
N TRP A 51 -7.39 -7.79 16.65
CA TRP A 51 -8.31 -8.93 16.57
C TRP A 51 -9.61 -8.56 15.86
N VAL A 52 -10.23 -7.44 16.22
CA VAL A 52 -11.45 -6.94 15.55
C VAL A 52 -11.18 -6.72 14.05
N ALA A 53 -10.06 -6.10 13.70
CA ALA A 53 -9.68 -5.89 12.30
C ALA A 53 -9.46 -7.22 11.56
N MET A 54 -8.78 -8.19 12.16
CA MET A 54 -8.52 -9.51 11.55
C MET A 54 -9.81 -10.30 11.34
N VAL A 55 -10.71 -10.32 12.32
CA VAL A 55 -12.02 -10.98 12.20
C VAL A 55 -12.83 -10.34 11.08
N TRP A 56 -12.86 -9.01 11.01
CA TRP A 56 -13.57 -8.29 9.95
C TRP A 56 -13.00 -8.60 8.56
N VAL A 57 -11.67 -8.56 8.40
CA VAL A 57 -11.00 -8.88 7.13
C VAL A 57 -11.28 -10.32 6.71
N PHE A 58 -11.26 -11.27 7.66
CA PHE A 58 -11.59 -12.67 7.37
C PHE A 58 -12.99 -12.82 6.77
N PHE A 59 -14.01 -12.24 7.39
CA PHE A 59 -15.39 -12.31 6.86
C PHE A 59 -15.54 -11.56 5.53
N ALA A 60 -14.90 -10.40 5.37
CA ALA A 60 -14.94 -9.64 4.13
C ALA A 60 -14.31 -10.42 2.95
N LEU A 61 -13.15 -11.04 3.17
CA LEU A 61 -12.49 -11.87 2.16
C LEU A 61 -13.28 -13.14 1.85
N LEU A 62 -13.83 -13.80 2.88
CA LEU A 62 -14.69 -14.96 2.69
C LEU A 62 -15.91 -14.60 1.83
N GLY A 63 -16.57 -13.48 2.13
CA GLY A 63 -17.70 -12.97 1.34
C GLY A 63 -17.31 -12.71 -0.12
N ALA A 64 -16.18 -12.05 -0.36
CA ALA A 64 -15.68 -11.77 -1.71
C ALA A 64 -15.40 -13.07 -2.50
N ILE A 65 -14.78 -14.07 -1.87
CA ILE A 65 -14.52 -15.38 -2.49
C ILE A 65 -15.82 -16.09 -2.82
N MET A 66 -16.80 -16.08 -1.92
CA MET A 66 -18.12 -16.68 -2.16
C MET A 66 -18.84 -16.01 -3.34
N VAL A 67 -18.84 -14.68 -3.41
CA VAL A 67 -19.40 -13.93 -4.55
C VAL A 67 -18.71 -14.32 -5.86
N GLY A 68 -17.39 -14.49 -5.85
CA GLY A 68 -16.64 -14.94 -7.02
C GLY A 68 -17.03 -16.35 -7.48
N ILE A 69 -17.12 -17.31 -6.54
CA ILE A 69 -17.48 -18.70 -6.84
C ILE A 69 -18.91 -18.82 -7.36
N VAL A 70 -19.88 -18.20 -6.65
CA VAL A 70 -21.29 -18.20 -7.06
C VAL A 70 -21.46 -17.43 -8.37
N GLY A 71 -20.75 -16.32 -8.53
CA GLY A 71 -20.74 -15.55 -9.77
C GLY A 71 -20.29 -16.40 -10.96
N LEU A 72 -19.18 -17.14 -10.80
CA LEU A 72 -18.70 -18.05 -11.84
C LEU A 72 -19.69 -19.17 -12.16
N SER A 73 -20.38 -19.72 -11.16
CA SER A 73 -21.35 -20.80 -11.38
C SER A 73 -22.64 -20.34 -12.04
N VAL A 74 -23.08 -19.10 -11.77
CA VAL A 74 -24.34 -18.54 -12.29
C VAL A 74 -24.14 -17.85 -13.65
N LEU A 75 -23.06 -17.08 -13.80
CA LEU A 75 -22.82 -16.22 -14.97
C LEU A 75 -21.84 -16.83 -15.98
N GLY A 76 -21.06 -17.83 -15.57
CA GLY A 76 -19.93 -18.33 -16.34
C GLY A 76 -18.74 -17.36 -16.30
N ALA A 77 -17.82 -17.52 -17.24
CA ALA A 77 -16.64 -16.65 -17.36
C ALA A 77 -17.05 -15.27 -17.91
N LEU A 78 -16.74 -14.21 -17.17
CA LEU A 78 -16.95 -12.83 -17.59
C LEU A 78 -15.72 -12.29 -18.31
N ASP A 79 -15.95 -11.40 -19.29
CA ASP A 79 -14.88 -10.66 -19.97
C ASP A 79 -14.08 -9.80 -18.98
N ASP A 80 -14.80 -9.14 -18.06
CA ASP A 80 -14.22 -8.43 -16.92
C ASP A 80 -14.65 -9.09 -15.60
N PRO A 81 -13.75 -9.87 -14.96
CA PRO A 81 -14.02 -10.51 -13.67
C PRO A 81 -14.33 -9.52 -12.53
N GLU A 82 -13.92 -8.26 -12.61
CA GLU A 82 -14.17 -7.27 -11.56
C GLU A 82 -15.64 -6.84 -11.49
N THR A 83 -16.39 -7.07 -12.58
CA THR A 83 -17.83 -6.82 -12.64
C THR A 83 -18.68 -7.94 -12.03
N VAL A 84 -18.07 -9.01 -11.49
CA VAL A 84 -18.80 -10.18 -10.99
C VAL A 84 -19.84 -9.82 -9.93
N THR A 85 -19.51 -8.91 -9.01
CA THR A 85 -20.41 -8.52 -7.91
C THR A 85 -21.66 -7.80 -8.44
N THR A 86 -21.49 -6.87 -9.37
CA THR A 86 -22.62 -6.10 -9.94
C THR A 86 -23.43 -6.95 -10.90
N SER A 87 -22.77 -7.74 -11.75
CA SER A 87 -23.42 -8.67 -12.67
C SER A 87 -24.23 -9.73 -11.94
N LEU A 88 -23.69 -10.29 -10.86
CA LEU A 88 -24.41 -11.28 -10.06
C LEU A 88 -25.60 -10.64 -9.34
N ALA A 89 -25.43 -9.44 -8.78
CA ALA A 89 -26.54 -8.71 -8.17
C ALA A 89 -27.68 -8.47 -9.16
N MET A 90 -27.38 -8.02 -10.38
CA MET A 90 -28.39 -7.82 -11.43
C MET A 90 -29.10 -9.12 -11.84
N ALA A 91 -28.42 -10.26 -11.78
CA ALA A 91 -28.99 -11.54 -12.16
C ALA A 91 -29.95 -12.13 -11.11
N ILE A 92 -29.68 -11.92 -9.81
CA ILE A 92 -30.38 -12.65 -8.73
C ILE A 92 -31.21 -11.75 -7.80
N LEU A 93 -30.97 -10.43 -7.76
CA LEU A 93 -31.63 -9.53 -6.83
C LEU A 93 -32.73 -8.69 -7.50
N PRO A 94 -33.79 -8.33 -6.76
CA PRO A 94 -34.75 -7.32 -7.18
C PRO A 94 -34.08 -5.96 -7.44
N PRO A 95 -34.61 -5.13 -8.36
CA PRO A 95 -33.99 -3.85 -8.75
C PRO A 95 -33.65 -2.90 -7.60
N GLY A 96 -34.51 -2.84 -6.57
CA GLY A 96 -34.25 -2.01 -5.39
C GLY A 96 -32.99 -2.43 -4.63
N LEU A 97 -32.74 -3.73 -4.49
CA LEU A 97 -31.54 -4.25 -3.81
C LEU A 97 -30.29 -4.13 -4.69
N VAL A 98 -30.42 -4.23 -6.01
CA VAL A 98 -29.31 -3.94 -6.94
C VAL A 98 -28.79 -2.52 -6.74
N GLY A 99 -29.71 -1.54 -6.65
CA GLY A 99 -29.36 -0.15 -6.37
C GLY A 99 -28.61 0.01 -5.04
N VAL A 100 -29.06 -0.71 -3.99
CA VAL A 100 -28.37 -0.71 -2.69
C VAL A 100 -26.95 -1.26 -2.78
N ILE A 101 -26.73 -2.35 -3.52
CA ILE A 101 -25.39 -2.95 -3.70
C ILE A 101 -24.45 -1.99 -4.44
N ILE A 102 -24.91 -1.37 -5.53
CA ILE A 102 -24.10 -0.39 -6.28
C ILE A 102 -23.78 0.83 -5.42
N ALA A 103 -24.77 1.33 -4.66
CA ALA A 103 -24.57 2.44 -3.73
C ALA A 103 -23.57 2.09 -2.63
N ALA A 104 -23.66 0.89 -2.04
CA ALA A 104 -22.74 0.41 -1.01
C ALA A 104 -21.31 0.26 -1.54
N ALA A 105 -21.13 -0.30 -2.73
CA ALA A 105 -19.82 -0.41 -3.39
C ALA A 105 -19.21 0.96 -3.66
N THR A 106 -20.01 1.90 -4.18
CA THR A 106 -19.58 3.28 -4.44
C THR A 106 -19.21 4.01 -3.15
N ALA A 107 -20.03 3.90 -2.10
CA ALA A 107 -19.75 4.50 -0.80
C ALA A 107 -18.45 3.95 -0.17
N ALA A 108 -18.22 2.65 -0.27
CA ALA A 108 -16.98 2.01 0.20
C ALA A 108 -15.75 2.55 -0.55
N MET A 109 -15.82 2.68 -1.87
CA MET A 109 -14.74 3.29 -2.68
C MET A 109 -14.47 4.74 -2.29
N MET A 110 -15.52 5.57 -2.13
CA MET A 110 -15.37 6.97 -1.73
C MET A 110 -14.68 7.12 -0.36
N SER A 111 -15.02 6.28 0.62
CA SER A 111 -14.37 6.32 1.94
C SER A 111 -12.85 6.08 1.90
N THR A 112 -12.40 5.25 0.94
CA THR A 112 -10.98 4.95 0.75
C THR A 112 -10.31 6.05 -0.06
N LEU A 113 -10.94 6.50 -1.15
CA LEU A 113 -10.44 7.59 -1.99
C LEU A 113 -10.21 8.87 -1.18
N ASP A 114 -11.16 9.25 -0.32
CA ASP A 114 -11.07 10.42 0.55
C ASP A 114 -9.84 10.34 1.47
N SER A 115 -9.61 9.17 2.09
CA SER A 115 -8.46 8.97 2.97
C SER A 115 -7.13 9.08 2.21
N GLN A 116 -7.04 8.51 1.01
CA GLN A 116 -5.81 8.55 0.21
C GLN A 116 -5.52 9.96 -0.35
N LEU A 117 -6.56 10.64 -0.86
CA LEU A 117 -6.45 12.01 -1.35
C LEU A 117 -6.07 12.98 -0.24
N LEU A 118 -6.66 12.83 0.95
CA LEU A 118 -6.32 13.64 2.10
C LEU A 118 -4.84 13.49 2.45
N ILE A 119 -4.33 12.26 2.53
CA ILE A 119 -2.93 12.01 2.90
C ILE A 119 -1.99 12.59 1.85
N ALA A 120 -2.23 12.33 0.57
CA ALA A 120 -1.42 12.88 -0.50
C ALA A 120 -1.41 14.41 -0.47
N ALA A 121 -2.58 15.05 -0.33
CA ALA A 121 -2.70 16.50 -0.23
C ALA A 121 -1.98 17.07 1.00
N THR A 122 -2.07 16.40 2.17
CA THR A 122 -1.36 16.83 3.38
C THR A 122 0.15 16.68 3.25
N SER A 123 0.65 15.67 2.53
CA SER A 123 2.08 15.53 2.25
C SER A 123 2.56 16.61 1.27
N VAL A 124 1.78 16.96 0.25
CA VAL A 124 2.15 18.08 -0.64
C VAL A 124 2.15 19.41 0.10
N ALA A 125 1.10 19.69 0.89
CA ALA A 125 1.00 20.95 1.61
C ALA A 125 2.01 21.06 2.76
N GLY A 126 2.06 20.06 3.64
CA GLY A 126 2.87 20.08 4.85
C GLY A 126 4.33 19.72 4.59
N ASP A 127 4.59 18.58 3.95
CA ASP A 127 5.95 18.06 3.80
C ASP A 127 6.71 18.71 2.66
N PHE A 128 6.08 18.85 1.48
CA PHE A 128 6.74 19.49 0.35
C PHE A 128 6.70 21.01 0.46
N TYR A 129 5.51 21.62 0.46
CA TYR A 129 5.40 23.07 0.46
C TYR A 129 5.85 23.68 1.81
N GLY A 130 5.36 23.17 2.93
CA GLY A 130 5.62 23.71 4.27
C GLY A 130 7.03 23.47 4.81
N LYS A 131 7.73 22.40 4.44
CA LYS A 131 9.11 22.14 4.92
C LYS A 131 10.20 22.44 3.90
N ILE A 132 9.91 22.37 2.60
CA ILE A 132 10.92 22.53 1.54
C ILE A 132 10.79 23.88 0.84
N VAL A 133 9.58 24.25 0.38
CA VAL A 133 9.36 25.46 -0.45
C VAL A 133 9.25 26.73 0.38
N ASN A 134 8.32 26.78 1.33
CA ASN A 134 8.08 27.92 2.20
C ASN A 134 7.92 27.49 3.68
N LYS A 135 9.05 27.50 4.38
CA LYS A 135 9.18 27.12 5.80
C LYS A 135 8.41 28.01 6.78
N LYS A 136 7.96 29.19 6.33
CA LYS A 136 7.22 30.17 7.15
C LYS A 136 5.77 30.33 6.67
N ALA A 137 5.25 29.38 5.89
CA ALA A 137 3.87 29.42 5.41
C ALA A 137 2.88 29.44 6.59
N SER A 138 1.87 30.31 6.53
CA SER A 138 0.78 30.32 7.50
C SER A 138 -0.10 29.07 7.36
N GLN A 139 -0.81 28.70 8.43
CA GLN A 139 -1.76 27.57 8.42
C GLN A 139 -2.83 27.73 7.33
N GLU A 140 -3.33 28.95 7.14
CA GLU A 140 -4.31 29.26 6.08
C GLU A 140 -3.74 28.97 4.68
N ARG A 141 -2.48 29.35 4.43
CA ARG A 141 -1.81 29.06 3.16
C ARG A 141 -1.62 27.56 2.96
N LEU A 142 -1.22 26.83 4.00
CA LEU A 142 -1.09 25.36 3.93
C LEU A 142 -2.43 24.69 3.62
N LEU A 143 -3.52 25.16 4.23
CA LEU A 143 -4.86 24.64 3.97
C LEU A 143 -5.31 24.89 2.52
N PHE A 144 -5.02 26.09 1.99
CA PHE A 144 -5.30 26.42 0.60
C PHE A 144 -4.50 25.54 -0.38
N ILE A 145 -3.20 25.37 -0.15
CA ILE A 145 -2.35 24.47 -0.96
C ILE A 145 -2.83 23.02 -0.84
N GLY A 146 -3.28 22.58 0.33
CA GLY A 146 -3.88 21.26 0.52
C GLY A 146 -5.10 21.06 -0.37
N ARG A 147 -6.07 21.98 -0.34
CA ARG A 147 -7.28 21.93 -1.18
C ARG A 147 -6.94 21.92 -2.68
N LEU A 148 -6.00 22.77 -3.10
CA LEU A 148 -5.54 22.81 -4.50
C LEU A 148 -4.87 21.49 -4.90
N SER A 149 -4.07 20.91 -4.02
CA SER A 149 -3.41 19.62 -4.23
C SER A 149 -4.43 18.49 -4.34
N THR A 150 -5.48 18.47 -3.51
CA THR A 150 -6.58 17.50 -3.61
C THR A 150 -7.24 17.53 -4.99
N VAL A 151 -7.60 18.72 -5.48
CA VAL A 151 -8.22 18.88 -6.80
C VAL A 151 -7.26 18.45 -7.91
N ALA A 152 -6.01 18.91 -7.87
CA ALA A 152 -5.01 18.57 -8.88
C ALA A 152 -4.72 17.06 -8.94
N ILE A 153 -4.50 16.42 -7.80
CA ILE A 153 -4.26 14.98 -7.71
C ILE A 153 -5.50 14.21 -8.17
N GLY A 154 -6.71 14.65 -7.79
CA GLY A 154 -7.97 14.05 -8.22
C GLY A 154 -8.15 14.09 -9.74
N ILE A 155 -7.86 15.23 -10.39
CA ILE A 155 -7.91 15.36 -11.85
C ILE A 155 -6.91 14.42 -12.52
N VAL A 156 -5.66 14.38 -12.03
CA VAL A 156 -4.63 13.48 -12.59
C VAL A 156 -5.04 12.02 -12.45
N ALA A 157 -5.52 11.62 -11.26
CA ALA A 157 -6.00 10.26 -11.01
C ALA A 157 -7.19 9.89 -11.89
N PHE A 158 -8.13 10.80 -12.10
CA PHE A 158 -9.28 10.62 -13.00
C PHE A 158 -8.84 10.42 -14.45
N LEU A 159 -7.95 11.27 -14.96
CA LEU A 159 -7.41 11.15 -16.32
C LEU A 159 -6.63 9.85 -16.53
N MET A 160 -5.88 9.40 -15.52
CA MET A 160 -5.20 8.11 -15.54
C MET A 160 -6.21 6.95 -15.51
N GLY A 161 -7.28 7.06 -14.71
CA GLY A 161 -8.32 6.04 -14.59
C GLY A 161 -9.08 5.81 -15.89
N ILE A 162 -9.41 6.86 -16.65
CA ILE A 162 -10.08 6.72 -17.96
C ILE A 162 -9.24 5.92 -18.97
N LYS A 163 -7.91 6.03 -18.88
CA LYS A 163 -6.97 5.36 -19.80
C LYS A 163 -6.48 4.01 -19.27
N ALA A 164 -6.99 3.54 -18.14
CA ALA A 164 -6.54 2.31 -17.54
C ALA A 164 -7.06 1.08 -18.32
N GLU A 165 -6.14 0.31 -18.91
CA GLU A 165 -6.46 -0.96 -19.59
C GLU A 165 -6.31 -2.19 -18.69
N ARG A 166 -5.78 -1.99 -17.48
CA ARG A 166 -5.54 -3.05 -16.50
C ARG A 166 -6.65 -3.06 -15.47
N THR A 167 -6.89 -4.24 -14.89
CA THR A 167 -7.82 -4.41 -13.78
C THR A 167 -7.44 -3.51 -12.61
N VAL A 168 -8.44 -3.00 -11.90
CA VAL A 168 -8.28 -2.18 -10.69
C VAL A 168 -7.42 -2.92 -9.67
N TYR A 169 -7.67 -4.22 -9.51
CA TYR A 169 -6.89 -5.11 -8.66
C TYR A 169 -5.40 -5.08 -8.98
N TRP A 170 -5.04 -5.12 -10.27
CA TRP A 170 -3.64 -5.07 -10.68
C TRP A 170 -3.01 -3.70 -10.37
N LEU A 171 -3.71 -2.61 -10.68
CA LEU A 171 -3.22 -1.25 -10.40
C LEU A 171 -2.96 -1.04 -8.90
N VAL A 172 -3.89 -1.50 -8.07
CA VAL A 172 -3.77 -1.42 -6.61
C VAL A 172 -2.58 -2.24 -6.12
N LEU A 173 -2.41 -3.48 -6.57
CA LEU A 173 -1.27 -4.31 -6.16
C LEU A 173 0.07 -3.72 -6.61
N TYR A 174 0.17 -3.24 -7.84
CA TYR A 174 1.39 -2.65 -8.35
C TYR A 174 1.80 -1.40 -7.53
N ALA A 175 0.84 -0.50 -7.26
CA ALA A 175 1.07 0.64 -6.38
C ALA A 175 1.42 0.23 -4.94
N TRP A 176 0.73 -0.79 -4.42
CA TRP A 176 1.00 -1.38 -3.10
C TRP A 176 2.43 -1.91 -3.01
N GLY A 177 2.88 -2.64 -4.04
CA GLY A 177 4.22 -3.19 -4.16
C GLY A 177 5.28 -2.09 -4.19
N GLY A 178 5.05 -1.03 -4.97
CA GLY A 178 5.89 0.17 -5.03
C GLY A 178 6.13 0.81 -3.66
N LEU A 179 5.05 1.13 -2.96
CA LEU A 179 5.12 1.75 -1.63
C LEU A 179 5.75 0.81 -0.60
N ALA A 180 5.34 -0.46 -0.61
CA ALA A 180 5.85 -1.47 0.30
C ALA A 180 7.37 -1.69 0.17
N ALA A 181 7.88 -1.81 -1.05
CA ALA A 181 9.31 -1.96 -1.30
C ALA A 181 10.11 -0.70 -0.93
N SER A 182 9.54 0.48 -1.18
CA SER A 182 10.23 1.76 -0.94
C SER A 182 10.25 2.13 0.55
N PHE A 183 9.13 1.99 1.25
CA PHE A 183 8.99 2.47 2.64
C PHE A 183 9.08 1.36 3.68
N GLY A 184 8.71 0.12 3.34
CA GLY A 184 8.63 -0.99 4.30
C GLY A 184 9.96 -1.28 4.99
N PRO A 185 11.03 -1.64 4.25
CA PRO A 185 12.32 -1.96 4.84
C PRO A 185 12.95 -0.78 5.61
N PRO A 186 13.00 0.45 5.06
CA PRO A 186 13.51 1.59 5.82
C PRO A 186 12.74 1.88 7.10
N LEU A 187 11.41 1.75 7.11
CA LEU A 187 10.60 1.98 8.31
C LEU A 187 10.87 0.91 9.38
N ILE A 188 10.89 -0.36 8.98
CA ILE A 188 11.16 -1.48 9.91
C ILE A 188 12.54 -1.33 10.54
N LEU A 189 13.57 -1.05 9.75
CA LEU A 189 14.93 -0.86 10.28
C LEU A 189 15.05 0.40 11.15
N SER A 190 14.37 1.49 10.79
CA SER A 190 14.37 2.71 11.60
C SER A 190 13.78 2.52 12.99
N LEU A 191 12.88 1.54 13.16
CA LEU A 191 12.26 1.21 14.46
C LEU A 191 13.01 0.12 15.24
N ARG A 192 13.80 -0.73 14.57
CA ARG A 192 14.41 -1.92 15.17
C ARG A 192 15.93 -1.89 15.25
N TRP A 193 16.59 -1.03 14.48
CA TRP A 193 18.04 -1.03 14.34
C TRP A 193 18.64 0.37 14.54
N LYS A 194 19.39 0.50 15.65
CA LYS A 194 20.04 1.74 16.11
C LYS A 194 20.98 2.39 15.08
N ARG A 195 21.55 1.58 14.16
CA ARG A 195 22.53 2.06 13.18
C ARG A 195 21.90 2.57 11.88
N THR A 196 20.58 2.58 11.75
CA THR A 196 19.91 3.08 10.56
C THR A 196 20.25 4.55 10.31
N THR A 197 20.76 4.88 9.12
CA THR A 197 21.20 6.24 8.76
C THR A 197 20.23 6.91 7.78
N LYS A 198 20.21 8.24 7.75
CA LYS A 198 19.41 9.02 6.77
C LYS A 198 19.70 8.63 5.31
N TRP A 199 20.98 8.37 5.01
CA TRP A 199 21.42 7.99 3.68
C TRP A 199 21.05 6.54 3.36
N GLY A 200 21.09 5.65 4.35
CA GLY A 200 20.59 4.29 4.22
C GLY A 200 19.10 4.25 3.91
N VAL A 201 18.30 5.04 4.64
CA VAL A 201 16.85 5.17 4.38
C VAL A 201 16.59 5.67 2.96
N LEU A 202 17.26 6.74 2.52
CA LEU A 202 17.09 7.26 1.17
C LEU A 202 17.50 6.26 0.09
N ALA A 203 18.63 5.55 0.28
CA ALA A 203 19.08 4.51 -0.64
C ALA A 203 18.07 3.37 -0.74
N GLY A 204 17.54 2.89 0.39
CA GLY A 204 16.48 1.89 0.43
C GLY A 204 15.23 2.30 -0.34
N MET A 205 14.75 3.52 -0.10
CA MET A 205 13.58 4.07 -0.80
C MET A 205 13.77 4.10 -2.31
N ILE A 206 14.93 4.59 -2.78
CA ILE A 206 15.24 4.68 -4.20
C ILE A 206 15.38 3.28 -4.81
N VAL A 207 16.17 2.40 -4.18
CA VAL A 207 16.41 1.04 -4.68
C VAL A 207 15.11 0.24 -4.72
N GLY A 208 14.26 0.33 -3.70
CA GLY A 208 12.94 -0.30 -3.69
C GLY A 208 12.06 0.16 -4.84
N ALA A 209 11.90 1.48 -5.02
CA ALA A 209 11.09 2.06 -6.10
C ALA A 209 11.61 1.66 -7.48
N VAL A 210 12.92 1.80 -7.70
CA VAL A 210 13.56 1.48 -8.98
C VAL A 210 13.46 -0.02 -9.28
N THR A 211 13.63 -0.88 -8.27
CA THR A 211 13.49 -2.33 -8.46
C THR A 211 12.10 -2.68 -8.93
N ILE A 212 11.03 -2.13 -8.35
CA ILE A 212 9.65 -2.39 -8.79
C ILE A 212 9.45 -2.04 -10.26
N VAL A 213 9.91 -0.86 -10.67
CA VAL A 213 9.80 -0.39 -12.06
C VAL A 213 10.59 -1.29 -13.00
N ILE A 214 11.86 -1.58 -12.69
CA ILE A 214 12.72 -2.42 -13.55
C ILE A 214 12.18 -3.84 -13.63
N TRP A 215 11.83 -4.44 -12.50
CA TRP A 215 11.37 -5.82 -12.41
C TRP A 215 10.07 -6.04 -13.19
N TYR A 216 9.17 -5.06 -13.14
CA TYR A 216 7.92 -5.12 -13.90
C TYR A 216 8.12 -4.95 -15.42
N ASN A 217 9.07 -4.10 -15.84
CA ASN A 217 9.28 -3.83 -17.26
C ASN A 217 10.14 -4.88 -17.98
N ILE A 218 10.81 -5.78 -17.25
CA ILE A 218 11.60 -6.88 -17.83
C ILE A 218 10.75 -8.17 -17.85
N PRO A 219 10.37 -8.69 -19.03
CA PRO A 219 9.47 -9.84 -19.14
C PRO A 219 9.94 -11.09 -18.38
N VAL A 220 11.24 -11.39 -18.42
CA VAL A 220 11.83 -12.55 -17.72
C VAL A 220 11.65 -12.42 -16.20
N LEU A 221 11.83 -11.22 -15.65
CA LEU A 221 11.76 -10.98 -14.20
C LEU A 221 10.31 -10.97 -13.71
N LYS A 222 9.44 -10.24 -14.42
CA LYS A 222 7.99 -10.19 -14.15
C LYS A 222 7.35 -11.59 -14.14
N ASN A 223 7.83 -12.46 -15.02
CA ASN A 223 7.35 -13.83 -15.14
C ASN A 223 8.08 -14.82 -14.19
N THR A 224 8.82 -14.33 -13.20
CA THR A 224 9.45 -15.22 -12.21
C THR A 224 8.74 -15.12 -10.87
N ILE A 225 8.65 -13.91 -10.32
CA ILE A 225 8.11 -13.67 -8.99
C ILE A 225 7.48 -12.28 -8.95
N TYR A 226 6.47 -12.12 -8.09
CA TYR A 226 5.86 -10.83 -7.82
C TYR A 226 6.91 -9.78 -7.40
N GLU A 227 6.92 -8.63 -8.08
CA GLU A 227 7.96 -7.59 -7.99
C GLU A 227 8.19 -7.03 -6.58
N LEU A 228 7.17 -7.09 -5.71
CA LEU A 228 7.30 -6.67 -4.32
C LEU A 228 8.38 -7.44 -3.57
N VAL A 229 8.46 -8.76 -3.79
CA VAL A 229 9.40 -9.63 -3.07
C VAL A 229 10.86 -9.16 -3.26
N PRO A 230 11.39 -9.12 -4.50
CA PRO A 230 12.76 -8.64 -4.73
C PRO A 230 12.92 -7.15 -4.40
N GLY A 231 11.92 -6.32 -4.67
CA GLY A 231 11.97 -4.89 -4.33
C GLY A 231 12.17 -4.64 -2.84
N PHE A 232 11.47 -5.40 -2.00
CA PHE A 232 11.60 -5.33 -0.55
C PHE A 232 12.98 -5.77 -0.09
N PHE A 233 13.50 -6.90 -0.60
CA PHE A 233 14.82 -7.40 -0.21
C PHE A 233 15.97 -6.50 -0.69
N PHE A 234 15.91 -5.97 -1.91
CA PHE A 234 16.95 -5.06 -2.41
C PHE A 234 16.94 -3.72 -1.68
N SER A 235 15.76 -3.20 -1.36
CA SER A 235 15.64 -2.04 -0.47
C SER A 235 16.23 -2.33 0.91
N LEU A 236 15.91 -3.47 1.53
CA LEU A 236 16.48 -3.88 2.82
C LEU A 236 18.02 -3.95 2.79
N ILE A 237 18.59 -4.61 1.78
CA ILE A 237 20.04 -4.72 1.58
C ILE A 237 20.67 -3.34 1.40
N ALA A 238 20.06 -2.48 0.59
CA ALA A 238 20.55 -1.12 0.37
C ALA A 238 20.57 -0.29 1.67
N VAL A 239 19.52 -0.37 2.49
CA VAL A 239 19.49 0.31 3.80
C VAL A 239 20.62 -0.20 4.69
N ILE A 240 20.82 -1.52 4.77
CA ILE A 240 21.85 -2.14 5.62
C ILE A 240 23.24 -1.73 5.16
N LEU A 241 23.58 -1.92 3.88
CA LEU A 241 24.91 -1.63 3.35
C LEU A 241 25.26 -0.15 3.52
N VAL A 242 24.37 0.75 3.11
CA VAL A 242 24.63 2.20 3.20
C VAL A 242 24.62 2.68 4.66
N SER A 243 23.88 2.03 5.56
CA SER A 243 23.94 2.36 7.00
C SER A 243 25.21 1.86 7.69
N ILE A 244 25.79 0.74 7.23
CA ILE A 244 27.05 0.21 7.78
C ILE A 244 28.25 1.00 7.28
N PHE A 245 28.31 1.24 5.96
CA PHE A 245 29.44 1.89 5.31
C PHE A 245 29.33 3.42 5.25
N GLY A 246 28.13 3.96 5.44
CA GLY A 246 27.88 5.39 5.45
C GLY A 246 28.19 6.06 6.80
N PRO A 247 27.98 7.39 6.88
CA PRO A 247 28.18 8.15 8.10
C PRO A 247 27.28 7.65 9.23
N GLN A 248 27.88 7.40 10.40
CA GLN A 248 27.15 6.92 11.58
C GLN A 248 26.02 7.89 11.99
N PRO A 249 24.94 7.39 12.60
CA PRO A 249 23.89 8.24 13.14
C PRO A 249 24.45 9.18 14.22
N SER A 250 23.89 10.38 14.32
CA SER A 250 24.33 11.33 15.36
C SER A 250 24.09 10.76 16.77
N PRO A 251 24.94 11.07 17.77
CA PRO A 251 24.76 10.58 19.13
C PRO A 251 23.36 10.86 19.69
N LYS A 252 22.81 12.05 19.40
CA LYS A 252 21.45 12.46 19.77
C LYS A 252 20.37 11.51 19.21
N THR A 253 20.51 11.09 17.96
CA THR A 253 19.56 10.14 17.33
C THR A 253 19.61 8.77 17.98
N VAL A 254 20.81 8.31 18.38
CA VAL A 254 20.99 7.01 19.05
C VAL A 254 20.43 7.04 20.47
N GLU A 255 20.60 8.16 21.16
CA GLU A 255 20.03 8.41 22.50
C GLU A 255 18.50 8.43 22.45
N GLU A 256 17.90 9.20 21.53
CA GLU A 256 16.45 9.23 21.30
C GLU A 256 15.89 7.83 20.98
N PHE A 257 16.57 7.08 20.10
CA PHE A 257 16.17 5.70 19.80
C PHE A 257 16.21 4.82 21.05
N SER A 258 17.26 4.91 21.87
CA SER A 258 17.44 4.07 23.05
C SER A 258 16.41 4.38 24.13
N ALA A 259 16.07 5.67 24.32
CA ALA A 259 15.03 6.12 25.23
C ALA A 259 13.63 5.60 24.84
N VAL A 260 13.30 5.60 23.54
CA VAL A 260 12.01 5.10 23.04
C VAL A 260 11.94 3.57 23.04
N ALA A 261 13.05 2.89 22.72
CA ALA A 261 13.11 1.43 22.68
C ALA A 261 13.10 0.78 24.07
N GLY A 262 13.17 1.56 25.15
CA GLY A 262 13.26 1.04 26.52
C GLY A 262 14.55 0.25 26.78
N ILE A 263 15.60 0.52 25.99
CA ILE A 263 16.93 -0.09 26.14
C ILE A 263 17.74 0.92 26.94
N GLY A 264 17.44 1.02 28.23
CA GLY A 264 18.19 1.73 29.25
C GLY A 264 18.86 0.73 30.18
#